data_AF-A0A1H1LRX6-F1
#
_entry.id   AF-A0A1H1LRX6-F1
#
_cell.length_a   1.000
_cell.length_b   1.000
_cell.length_c   1.000
_cell.angle_alpha   90.00
_cell.angle_beta   90.00
_cell.angle_gamma   90.00
#
_symmetry.space_group_name_H-M   'P 1'
#
loop_
_entity.id
_entity.type
_entity.pdbx_description
1 polymer ?
#
loop_
_entity_poly.entity_id
_entity_poly.type
_entity_poly.pdbx_seq_one_letter_code
_entity_poly.pdbx_strand_id
1 'polypeptide(L)'
;MPNIALELGNQVASFGVKSAYGEPQEIDGVTVTPVAFTYAGFGGASGDGGEGGGGGGVSVPVGVYVRREEGLRFEPNIVTLLVVAVPFVWVAGRALTRIIRALKK
;
A
#
# COMPACT_ATOMS: atom_id res chain seq x y z
N MET A 1 -26.99 20.86 5.05
CA MET A 1 -26.03 20.89 3.92
C MET A 1 -24.95 19.88 4.25
N PRO A 2 -24.62 18.92 3.37
CA PRO A 2 -23.54 17.98 3.63
C PRO A 2 -22.26 18.78 3.88
N ASN A 3 -21.65 18.60 5.04
CA ASN A 3 -20.38 19.25 5.35
C ASN A 3 -19.29 18.46 4.63
N ILE A 4 -19.11 18.75 3.35
CA ILE A 4 -18.12 18.13 2.46
C ILE A 4 -16.72 18.12 3.09
N ALA A 5 -16.38 19.13 3.90
CA ALA A 5 -15.13 19.15 4.65
C ALA A 5 -15.07 18.10 5.77
N LEU A 6 -16.21 17.80 6.43
CA LEU A 6 -16.33 16.73 7.43
C LEU A 6 -16.27 15.34 6.77
N GLU A 7 -16.91 15.18 5.61
CA GLU A 7 -16.92 13.93 4.86
C GLU A 7 -15.52 13.60 4.31
N LEU A 8 -14.85 14.59 3.70
CA LEU A 8 -13.45 14.50 3.31
C LEU A 8 -12.52 14.30 4.51
N GLY A 9 -12.77 14.97 5.64
CA GLY A 9 -12.01 14.80 6.88
C GLY A 9 -12.09 13.36 7.41
N ASN A 10 -13.27 12.75 7.41
CA ASN A 10 -13.46 11.35 7.79
C ASN A 10 -12.79 10.40 6.78
N GLN A 11 -12.86 10.71 5.49
CA GLN A 11 -12.22 9.93 4.45
C GLN A 11 -10.69 9.96 4.62
N VAL A 12 -10.08 11.13 4.82
CA VAL A 12 -8.64 11.28 5.09
C VAL A 12 -8.23 10.65 6.43
N ALA A 13 -9.08 10.71 7.47
CA ALA A 13 -8.79 10.05 8.74
C ALA A 13 -8.71 8.51 8.62
N SER A 14 -9.44 7.93 7.65
CA SER A 14 -9.33 6.49 7.33
C SER A 14 -8.04 6.13 6.56
N PHE A 15 -7.33 7.10 5.97
CA PHE A 15 -6.10 6.91 5.18
C PHE A 15 -4.81 6.65 6.01
N GLY A 16 -4.93 6.42 7.32
CA GLY A 16 -3.81 6.04 8.17
C GLY A 16 -3.44 4.55 8.10
N VAL A 17 -2.89 4.02 9.18
CA VAL A 17 -2.52 2.59 9.32
C VAL A 17 -3.68 1.63 8.96
N LYS A 18 -4.93 2.04 9.20
CA LYS A 18 -6.13 1.27 8.84
C LYS A 18 -6.30 1.07 7.33
N SER A 19 -5.73 1.94 6.49
CA SER A 19 -5.76 1.75 5.04
C SER A 19 -4.83 0.61 4.59
N ALA A 20 -3.76 0.37 5.35
CA ALA A 20 -2.79 -0.68 5.05
C ALA A 20 -3.24 -2.08 5.53
N TYR A 21 -4.13 -2.15 6.52
CA TYR A 21 -4.62 -3.40 7.12
C TYR A 21 -6.12 -3.56 6.95
N GLY A 22 -6.53 -4.61 6.25
CA GLY A 22 -7.95 -4.97 6.14
C GLY A 22 -8.51 -5.55 7.44
N GLU A 23 -9.83 -5.62 7.50
CA GLU A 23 -10.50 -6.29 8.63
C GLU A 23 -10.09 -7.76 8.72
N PRO A 24 -9.85 -8.31 9.94
CA PRO A 24 -9.58 -9.73 10.12
C PRO A 24 -10.74 -10.59 9.62
N GLN A 25 -10.42 -11.65 8.89
CA GLN A 25 -11.37 -12.61 8.32
C GLN A 25 -11.02 -14.02 8.79
N GLU A 26 -12.02 -14.79 9.20
CA GLU A 26 -11.85 -16.22 9.50
C GLU A 26 -11.99 -17.03 8.22
N ILE A 27 -10.92 -17.73 7.84
CA ILE A 27 -10.86 -18.59 6.65
C ILE A 27 -10.27 -19.92 7.09
N ASP A 28 -10.97 -21.03 6.88
CA ASP A 28 -10.48 -22.39 7.18
C ASP A 28 -9.92 -22.56 8.61
N GLY A 29 -10.54 -21.88 9.59
CA GLY A 29 -10.13 -21.94 11.00
C GLY A 29 -8.89 -21.12 11.35
N VAL A 30 -8.44 -20.24 10.45
CA VAL A 30 -7.37 -19.28 10.72
C VAL A 30 -7.86 -17.85 10.54
N THR A 31 -7.43 -16.95 11.43
CA THR A 31 -7.69 -15.51 11.28
C THR A 31 -6.67 -14.91 10.32
N VAL A 32 -7.15 -14.31 9.24
CA VAL A 32 -6.35 -13.67 8.20
C VAL A 32 -6.60 -12.16 8.21
N THR A 33 -5.56 -11.36 8.35
CA THR A 33 -5.62 -9.90 8.24
C THR A 33 -4.92 -9.46 6.95
N PRO A 34 -5.67 -9.01 5.93
CA PRO A 34 -5.09 -8.57 4.66
C PRO A 34 -4.19 -7.35 4.82
N VAL A 35 -3.11 -7.29 4.05
CA VAL A 35 -2.19 -6.15 4.03
C VAL A 35 -2.05 -5.64 2.60
N ALA A 36 -2.28 -4.34 2.41
CA ALA A 36 -2.18 -3.68 1.12
C ALA A 36 -1.36 -2.39 1.20
N PHE A 37 -0.66 -2.07 0.12
CA PHE A 37 -0.19 -0.72 -0.13
C PHE A 37 -1.34 0.06 -0.75
N THR A 38 -1.80 1.10 -0.05
CA THR A 38 -2.90 1.93 -0.50
C THR A 38 -2.44 3.36 -0.69
N TYR A 39 -2.87 3.96 -1.78
CA TYR A 39 -2.68 5.37 -2.07
C TYR A 39 -3.99 5.95 -2.57
N ALA A 40 -4.39 7.12 -2.09
CA ALA A 40 -5.47 7.86 -2.72
C ALA A 40 -5.25 9.36 -2.60
N GLY A 41 -5.96 10.09 -3.45
CA GLY A 41 -5.98 11.53 -3.45
C GLY A 41 -7.36 12.05 -3.82
N PHE A 42 -7.68 13.22 -3.27
CA PHE A 42 -8.91 13.96 -3.54
C PHE A 42 -8.54 15.39 -3.89
N GLY A 43 -9.27 15.98 -4.84
CA GLY A 43 -9.09 17.36 -5.27
C GLY A 43 -10.46 18.02 -5.45
N GLY A 44 -10.57 19.26 -4.99
CA GLY A 44 -11.74 20.11 -5.17
C GLY A 44 -11.37 21.40 -5.91
N ALA A 45 -12.32 21.92 -6.67
CA ALA A 45 -12.24 23.21 -7.34
C ALA A 45 -13.54 23.99 -7.11
N SER A 46 -13.41 25.29 -6.88
CA SER A 46 -14.52 26.23 -6.73
C SER A 46 -14.24 27.53 -7.50
N GLY A 47 -15.28 28.09 -8.12
CA GLY A 47 -15.22 29.36 -8.85
C GLY A 47 -16.57 29.73 -9.49
N ASP A 48 -16.66 30.91 -10.11
CA ASP A 48 -17.90 31.48 -10.66
C ASP A 48 -18.60 30.62 -11.73
N GLY A 49 -17.93 29.59 -12.26
CA GLY A 49 -18.48 28.60 -13.19
C GLY A 49 -19.06 27.33 -12.56
N GLY A 50 -19.01 27.20 -11.23
CA GLY A 50 -19.50 26.04 -10.48
C GLY A 50 -18.46 25.38 -9.58
N GLU A 51 -18.94 24.47 -8.73
CA GLU A 51 -18.12 23.65 -7.85
C GLU A 51 -17.94 22.25 -8.45
N GLY A 52 -16.74 21.70 -8.34
CA GLY A 52 -16.41 20.36 -8.81
C GLY A 52 -15.39 19.67 -7.91
N GLY A 53 -15.49 18.35 -7.81
CA GLY A 53 -14.56 17.56 -7.02
C GLY A 53 -14.35 16.18 -7.64
N GLY A 54 -13.15 15.64 -7.44
CA GLY A 54 -12.79 14.30 -7.91
C GLY A 54 -11.84 13.62 -6.94
N GLY A 55 -11.86 12.30 -6.93
CA GLY A 55 -10.96 11.48 -6.13
C GLY A 55 -10.65 10.17 -6.83
N GLY A 56 -9.51 9.58 -6.47
CA GLY A 56 -9.07 8.30 -6.99
C GLY A 56 -8.05 7.64 -6.08
N GLY A 57 -7.87 6.34 -6.23
CA GLY A 57 -6.92 5.58 -5.43
C GLY A 57 -6.47 4.28 -6.08
N VAL A 58 -5.40 3.73 -5.52
CA VAL A 58 -4.77 2.48 -5.89
C VAL A 58 -4.66 1.63 -4.63
N SER A 59 -4.93 0.34 -4.76
CA SER A 59 -4.66 -0.66 -3.73
C SER A 59 -3.87 -1.81 -4.36
N VAL A 60 -2.71 -2.11 -3.79
CA VAL A 60 -1.84 -3.21 -4.22
C VAL A 60 -1.73 -4.20 -3.06
N PRO A 61 -2.17 -5.46 -3.20
CA PRO A 61 -2.06 -6.46 -2.14
C PRO A 61 -0.59 -6.81 -1.91
N VAL A 62 -0.12 -6.66 -0.67
CA VAL A 62 1.28 -6.94 -0.30
C VAL A 62 1.41 -8.31 0.37
N GLY A 63 0.37 -8.75 1.08
CA GLY A 63 0.35 -10.05 1.73
C GLY A 63 -0.77 -10.13 2.75
N VAL A 64 -0.65 -11.08 3.66
CA VAL A 64 -1.61 -11.29 4.75
C VAL A 64 -0.87 -11.65 6.03
N TYR A 65 -1.40 -11.21 7.17
CA TYR A 65 -1.04 -11.78 8.46
C TYR A 65 -1.96 -12.97 8.74
N VAL A 66 -1.39 -14.14 8.98
CA VAL A 66 -2.13 -15.36 9.35
C VAL A 66 -1.86 -15.64 10.81
N ARG A 67 -2.93 -15.69 11.61
CA ARG A 67 -2.88 -16.11 13.02
C ARG A 67 -3.36 -17.55 13.11
N ARG A 68 -2.47 -18.42 13.61
CA ARG A 68 -2.75 -19.82 13.94
C ARG A 68 -2.45 -20.04 15.43
N GLU A 69 -2.71 -21.24 15.94
CA GLU A 69 -2.36 -21.61 17.32
C GLU A 69 -0.86 -21.42 17.62
N GLU A 70 0.00 -21.65 16.63
CA GLU A 70 1.46 -21.50 16.72
C GLU A 70 1.94 -20.04 16.80
N GLY A 71 1.08 -19.07 16.48
CA GLY A 71 1.42 -17.65 16.48
C GLY A 71 1.03 -16.90 15.21
N LEU A 72 1.55 -15.68 15.08
CA LEU A 72 1.28 -14.76 13.98
C LEU A 72 2.41 -14.81 12.94
N ARG A 73 2.09 -15.05 11.68
CA ARG A 73 3.07 -15.04 10.57
C ARG A 73 2.59 -14.14 9.45
N PHE A 74 3.52 -13.49 8.74
CA PHE A 74 3.21 -12.75 7.53
C PHE A 74 3.48 -13.61 6.30
N GLU A 75 2.47 -13.79 5.46
CA GLU A 75 2.56 -14.50 4.18
C GLU A 75 2.53 -13.46 3.04
N PRO A 76 3.65 -13.22 2.34
CA PRO A 76 3.73 -12.20 1.30
C PRO A 76 3.04 -12.63 0.00
N ASN A 77 2.51 -11.65 -0.74
CA ASN A 77 2.09 -11.86 -2.12
C ASN A 77 3.33 -11.96 -3.01
N ILE A 78 3.57 -13.15 -3.56
CA ILE A 78 4.76 -13.45 -4.37
C ILE A 78 4.84 -12.56 -5.63
N VAL A 79 3.71 -12.21 -6.24
CA VAL A 79 3.70 -11.33 -7.42
C VAL A 79 4.21 -9.94 -7.03
N THR A 80 3.66 -9.36 -5.97
CA THR A 80 4.07 -8.05 -5.46
C THR A 80 5.53 -8.06 -5.01
N LEU A 81 5.96 -9.13 -4.33
CA LEU A 81 7.35 -9.33 -3.93
C LEU A 81 8.29 -9.31 -5.14
N LEU A 82 7.96 -10.04 -6.22
CA LEU A 82 8.79 -10.09 -7.42
C LEU A 82 8.84 -8.75 -8.16
N VAL A 83 7.72 -8.02 -8.24
CA VAL A 83 7.66 -6.69 -8.85
C VAL A 83 8.65 -5.72 -8.19
N VAL A 84 8.85 -5.82 -6.88
CA VAL A 84 9.82 -4.98 -6.15
C VAL A 84 11.22 -5.60 -6.17
N ALA A 85 11.36 -6.91 -6.00
CA ALA A 85 12.63 -7.59 -5.87
C ALA A 85 13.44 -7.58 -7.18
N VAL A 86 12.80 -7.74 -8.33
CA VAL A 86 13.49 -7.78 -9.64
C VAL A 86 14.26 -6.48 -9.94
N PRO A 87 13.63 -5.27 -9.91
CA PRO A 87 14.37 -4.03 -10.14
C PRO A 87 15.40 -3.76 -9.04
N PHE A 88 15.13 -4.14 -7.79
CA PHE A 88 16.08 -4.02 -6.70
C PHE A 88 17.36 -4.83 -6.95
N VAL A 89 17.23 -6.13 -7.29
CA VAL A 89 18.36 -7.01 -7.61
C VAL A 89 19.13 -6.48 -8.82
N TRP A 90 18.43 -5.99 -9.85
CA TRP A 90 19.07 -5.42 -11.03
C TRP A 90 19.93 -4.20 -10.71
N VAL A 91 19.39 -3.23 -9.95
CA VAL A 91 20.11 -2.02 -9.55
C VAL A 91 21.28 -2.36 -8.63
N ALA A 92 21.08 -3.21 -7.62
CA ALA A 92 22.11 -3.63 -6.68
C ALA A 92 23.27 -4.35 -7.39
N GLY A 93 22.96 -5.30 -8.29
CA GLY A 93 23.97 -6.01 -9.08
C GLY A 93 24.78 -5.06 -9.97
N ARG A 94 24.12 -4.08 -10.59
CA ARG A 94 24.81 -3.07 -11.43
C ARG A 94 25.66 -2.12 -10.60
N ALA A 95 25.21 -1.72 -9.42
CA ALA A 95 25.98 -0.90 -8.48
C ALA A 95 27.23 -1.65 -8.00
N LEU A 96 27.08 -2.90 -7.56
CA LEU A 96 28.18 -3.75 -7.12
C LEU A 96 29.23 -3.92 -8.22
N THR A 97 28.80 -4.18 -9.47
CA THR A 97 29.71 -4.30 -10.61
C THR A 97 30.54 -3.02 -10.83
N ARG A 98 29.93 -1.85 -10.66
CA ARG A 98 30.65 -0.56 -10.80
C ARG A 98 31.65 -0.35 -9.66
N ILE A 99 31.27 -0.66 -8.43
CA ILE A 99 32.15 -0.55 -7.25
C ILE A 99 33.37 -1.45 -7.43
N ILE A 100 33.18 -2.72 -7.82
CA ILE A 100 34.30 -3.65 -8.04
C ILE A 100 35.24 -3.13 -9.13
N ARG A 101 34.71 -2.56 -10.22
CA ARG A 101 35.55 -1.97 -11.28
C ARG A 101 36.34 -0.76 -10.81
N ALA A 102 35.77 0.07 -9.94
CA ALA A 102 36.46 1.23 -9.38
C ALA A 102 37.58 0.82 -8.41
N LEU A 103 37.38 -0.25 -7.64
CA LEU A 103 38.37 -0.75 -6.68
C LEU A 103 39.52 -1.55 -7.32
N LYS A 104 39.32 -2.05 -8.55
CA LYS A 104 40.36 -2.74 -9.34
C LYS A 104 41.25 -1.79 -10.14
N LYS A 105 40.98 -0.49 -10.08
CA LYS A 105 41.75 0.55 -10.75
C LYS A 105 42.61 1.27 -9.73
#